data_AF-A0A815M5S9-F1
#
_entry.id   AF-A0A815M5S9-F1
#
_cell.length_a   1.000
_cell.length_b   1.000
_cell.length_c   1.000
_cell.angle_alpha   90.00
_cell.angle_beta   90.00
_cell.angle_gamma   90.00
#
_symmetry.space_group_name_H-M   'P 1'
#
loop_
_entity.id
_entity.type
_entity.pdbx_description
1 polymer ?
#
loop_
_entity_poly.entity_id
_entity_poly.type
_entity_poly.pdbx_seq_one_letter_code
_entity_poly.pdbx_strand_id
1 'polypeptide(L)'
;MTSLPAGLHQNRLDDTPHSRNWINISPTGSITYSLFLDGQSSAVWSYNGVQLSPRPMLGSVAPVQVRSGNQIALDGSNFGTVKRDGQVHFGDRSAPIISWSDTRIVATVPSAASPGITDIT
;
A
#
# COMPACT_ATOMS: atom_id res chain seq x y z
N MET A 1 -18.41 -5.27 4.16
CA MET A 1 -18.01 -4.98 2.76
C MET A 1 -16.64 -5.59 2.54
N THR A 2 -16.41 -6.23 1.40
CA THR A 2 -15.14 -6.93 1.11
C THR A 2 -14.15 -6.00 0.42
N SER A 3 -12.86 -6.30 0.54
CA SER A 3 -11.76 -5.66 -0.18
C SER A 3 -11.50 -6.26 -1.57
N LEU A 4 -12.24 -7.29 -1.96
CA LEU A 4 -12.18 -7.84 -3.31
C LEU A 4 -12.63 -6.79 -4.34
N PRO A 5 -11.96 -6.70 -5.50
CA PRO A 5 -12.39 -5.80 -6.56
C PRO A 5 -13.74 -6.21 -7.12
N ALA A 6 -14.44 -5.25 -7.74
CA ALA A 6 -15.71 -5.50 -8.39
C ALA A 6 -15.60 -6.57 -9.48
N GLY A 7 -16.63 -7.41 -9.59
CA GLY A 7 -16.70 -8.48 -10.58
C GLY A 7 -16.91 -9.87 -9.98
N LEU A 8 -16.86 -10.86 -10.86
CA LEU A 8 -17.11 -12.26 -10.55
C LEU A 8 -15.85 -12.93 -9.97
N HIS A 9 -15.96 -13.52 -8.78
CA HIS A 9 -14.90 -14.31 -8.16
C HIS A 9 -15.38 -15.75 -7.99
N GLN A 10 -14.65 -16.69 -8.56
CA GLN A 10 -14.88 -18.13 -8.37
C GLN A 10 -14.32 -18.58 -7.02
N ASN A 11 -15.03 -19.48 -6.36
CA ASN A 11 -14.51 -20.18 -5.20
C ASN A 11 -13.26 -20.99 -5.60
N ARG A 12 -12.33 -21.14 -4.67
CA ARG A 12 -11.11 -21.94 -4.86
C ARG A 12 -11.24 -23.36 -4.30
N LEU A 13 -12.31 -23.67 -3.58
CA LEU A 13 -12.63 -24.99 -3.04
C LEU A 13 -13.77 -25.62 -3.87
N ASP A 14 -13.45 -26.13 -5.06
CA ASP A 14 -14.41 -26.57 -6.08
C ASP A 14 -15.08 -27.94 -5.83
N ASP A 15 -15.22 -28.39 -4.58
CA ASP A 15 -15.46 -29.83 -4.33
C ASP A 15 -16.90 -30.26 -4.01
N THR A 16 -17.94 -29.44 -4.24
CA THR A 16 -19.31 -29.97 -4.17
C THR A 16 -20.27 -29.41 -5.24
N PRO A 17 -21.12 -30.27 -5.85
CA PRO A 17 -22.04 -29.91 -6.93
C PRO A 17 -23.29 -29.12 -6.48
N HIS A 18 -23.31 -28.56 -5.26
CA HIS A 18 -24.54 -28.12 -4.60
C HIS A 18 -24.68 -26.60 -4.31
N SER A 19 -23.69 -25.76 -4.62
CA SER A 19 -23.81 -24.32 -4.37
C SER A 19 -23.36 -23.45 -5.55
N ARG A 20 -23.95 -22.24 -5.68
CA ARG A 20 -23.46 -21.23 -6.64
C ARG A 20 -22.05 -20.84 -6.24
N ASN A 21 -21.08 -21.40 -6.95
CA ASN A 21 -19.68 -21.41 -6.56
C ASN A 21 -18.92 -20.09 -6.88
N TRP A 22 -19.65 -18.98 -6.92
CA TRP A 22 -19.12 -17.67 -7.28
C TRP A 22 -19.82 -16.56 -6.50
N ILE A 23 -19.08 -15.49 -6.22
CA ILE A 23 -19.62 -14.23 -5.72
C ILE A 23 -19.42 -13.14 -6.75
N ASN A 24 -20.37 -12.21 -6.87
CA ASN A 24 -20.17 -10.99 -7.63
C ASN A 24 -20.09 -9.82 -6.65
N ILE A 25 -19.01 -9.04 -6.78
CA ILE A 25 -18.76 -7.87 -5.96
C ILE A 25 -19.20 -6.62 -6.73
N SER A 26 -20.02 -5.77 -6.10
CA SER A 26 -20.40 -4.48 -6.64
C SER A 26 -19.19 -3.53 -6.70
N PRO A 27 -19.25 -2.43 -7.48
CA PRO A 27 -18.27 -1.35 -7.43
C PRO A 27 -18.08 -0.74 -6.02
N THR A 28 -19.04 -0.95 -5.13
CA THR A 28 -19.02 -0.50 -3.73
C THR A 28 -18.55 -1.56 -2.73
N GLY A 29 -18.04 -2.71 -3.19
CA GLY A 29 -17.50 -3.76 -2.32
C GLY A 29 -18.54 -4.61 -1.59
N SER A 30 -19.80 -4.57 -2.03
CA SER A 30 -20.88 -5.41 -1.49
C SER A 30 -21.06 -6.65 -2.36
N ILE A 31 -21.40 -7.78 -1.74
CA ILE A 31 -21.77 -8.99 -2.48
C ILE A 31 -23.19 -8.78 -2.99
N THR A 32 -23.39 -8.77 -4.31
CA THR A 32 -24.67 -8.40 -4.93
C THR A 32 -25.63 -9.60 -5.10
N TYR A 33 -25.20 -10.81 -4.77
CA TYR A 33 -26.03 -12.02 -4.80
C TYR A 33 -26.05 -12.76 -3.46
N SER A 34 -27.20 -13.36 -3.13
CA SER A 34 -27.33 -14.26 -1.99
C SER A 34 -26.50 -15.52 -2.23
N LEU A 35 -25.41 -15.64 -1.48
CA LEU A 35 -24.63 -16.87 -1.36
C LEU A 35 -25.47 -17.87 -0.55
N PHE A 36 -25.85 -18.99 -1.17
CA PHE A 36 -26.41 -20.13 -0.45
C PHE A 36 -25.25 -21.04 -0.04
N LEU A 37 -24.91 -21.02 1.25
CA LEU A 37 -24.09 -22.06 1.88
C LEU A 37 -25.06 -23.04 2.53
N ASP A 38 -25.03 -24.31 2.12
CA ASP A 38 -25.72 -25.37 2.86
C ASP A 38 -24.96 -25.70 4.15
N GLY A 39 -25.53 -26.56 4.99
CA GLY A 39 -24.82 -27.08 6.15
C GLY A 39 -23.56 -27.81 5.68
N GLN A 40 -22.40 -27.46 6.26
CA GLN A 40 -21.06 -28.00 5.98
C GLN A 40 -20.32 -27.41 4.77
N SER A 41 -20.87 -26.42 4.05
CA SER A 41 -20.14 -25.73 2.97
C SER A 41 -19.04 -24.78 3.47
N SER A 42 -17.89 -24.78 2.80
CA SER A 42 -16.82 -23.79 2.95
C SER A 42 -16.44 -23.24 1.58
N ALA A 43 -16.27 -21.92 1.48
CA ALA A 43 -15.87 -21.26 0.26
C ALA A 43 -14.77 -20.22 0.52
N VAL A 44 -13.78 -20.17 -0.37
CA VAL A 44 -12.65 -19.26 -0.32
C VAL A 44 -12.58 -18.50 -1.64
N TRP A 45 -12.72 -17.17 -1.56
CA TRP A 45 -12.49 -16.27 -2.69
C TRP A 45 -11.23 -15.45 -2.43
N SER A 46 -10.29 -15.50 -3.37
CA SER A 46 -9.05 -14.73 -3.31
C SER A 46 -8.81 -14.03 -4.65
N TYR A 47 -8.37 -12.78 -4.57
CA TYR A 47 -7.94 -12.00 -5.72
C TYR A 47 -6.44 -11.73 -5.59
N ASN A 48 -5.65 -12.28 -6.51
CA ASN A 48 -4.25 -11.92 -6.66
C ASN A 48 -4.16 -10.89 -7.79
N GLY A 49 -4.41 -9.63 -7.46
CA GLY A 49 -4.20 -8.54 -8.40
C GLY A 49 -2.72 -8.38 -8.67
N VAL A 50 -2.33 -8.27 -9.94
CA VAL A 50 -1.02 -7.71 -10.28
C VAL A 50 -1.05 -6.27 -9.76
N GLN A 51 -0.36 -5.98 -8.65
CA GLN A 51 -0.14 -4.60 -8.21
C GLN A 51 0.76 -3.94 -9.26
N LEU A 52 0.14 -3.25 -10.22
CA LEU A 52 0.86 -2.62 -11.34
C LEU A 52 1.79 -1.47 -10.89
N SER A 53 1.59 -0.96 -9.68
CA SER A 53 2.54 -0.10 -8.97
C SER A 53 2.42 -0.36 -7.47
N PRO A 54 3.35 -1.12 -6.87
CA PRO A 54 3.34 -1.29 -5.43
C PRO A 54 3.45 0.07 -4.73
N ARG A 55 2.68 0.25 -3.65
CA ARG A 55 2.68 1.53 -2.91
C ARG A 55 4.05 1.75 -2.28
N PRO A 56 4.60 2.98 -2.27
CA PRO A 56 5.84 3.26 -1.57
C PRO A 56 5.68 2.95 -0.08
N MET A 57 6.65 2.25 0.48
CA MET A 57 6.69 1.88 1.89
C MET A 57 7.97 2.41 2.52
N LEU A 58 7.83 3.28 3.52
CA LEU A 58 8.95 3.72 4.33
C LEU A 58 9.25 2.68 5.41
N GLY A 59 10.49 2.19 5.44
CA GLY A 59 10.93 1.18 6.41
C GLY A 59 11.70 1.80 7.58
N SER A 60 12.74 2.57 7.29
CA SER A 60 13.57 3.19 8.33
C SER A 60 14.12 4.55 7.92
N VAL A 61 14.44 5.35 8.92
CA VAL A 61 14.98 6.69 8.78
C VAL A 61 16.24 6.80 9.61
N ALA A 62 17.35 7.23 9.00
CA ALA A 62 18.62 7.38 9.69
C ALA A 62 19.40 8.61 9.19
N PRO A 63 20.02 9.40 10.08
CA PRO A 63 19.90 9.34 11.54
C PRO A 63 18.55 9.88 12.04
N VAL A 64 18.02 9.30 13.13
CA VAL A 64 16.73 9.69 13.74
C VAL A 64 16.77 11.06 14.44
N GLN A 65 17.97 11.54 14.79
CA GLN A 65 18.21 12.86 15.34
C GLN A 65 19.18 13.60 14.44
N VAL A 66 18.68 14.66 13.83
CA VAL A 66 19.39 15.42 12.82
C VAL A 66 18.95 16.87 12.88
N ARG A 67 19.86 17.79 12.58
CA ARG A 67 19.55 19.22 12.53
C ARG A 67 19.09 19.60 11.13
N SER A 68 18.33 20.68 11.03
CA SER A 68 18.02 21.28 9.75
C SER A 68 19.28 21.52 8.91
N GLY A 69 19.19 21.27 7.61
CA GLY A 69 20.31 21.43 6.67
C GLY A 69 21.23 20.20 6.57
N ASN A 70 21.11 19.23 7.49
CA ASN A 70 21.81 17.96 7.39
C ASN A 70 21.02 16.95 6.56
N GLN A 71 21.71 15.90 6.13
CA GLN A 71 21.15 14.83 5.30
C GLN A 71 20.54 13.72 6.17
N ILE A 72 19.49 13.11 5.63
CA ILE A 72 18.93 11.85 6.12
C ILE A 72 18.85 10.84 5.00
N ALA A 73 18.86 9.57 5.37
CA ALA A 73 18.51 8.46 4.51
C ALA A 73 17.17 7.88 4.94
N LEU A 74 16.32 7.65 3.96
CA LEU A 74 15.03 6.97 4.04
C LEU A 74 15.19 5.64 3.32
N ASP A 75 15.19 4.53 4.05
CA ASP A 75 15.26 3.19 3.48
C ASP A 75 13.86 2.58 3.47
N GLY A 76 13.51 1.90 2.39
CA GLY A 76 12.16 1.37 2.18
C GLY A 76 12.04 0.52 0.92
N SER A 77 10.85 0.49 0.35
CA SER A 77 10.57 -0.25 -0.89
C SER A 77 9.55 0.48 -1.76
N ASN A 78 9.62 0.21 -3.07
CA ASN A 78 8.67 0.70 -4.07
C ASN A 78 8.63 2.23 -4.18
N PHE A 79 9.75 2.92 -3.90
CA PHE A 79 9.88 4.35 -4.20
C PHE A 79 9.96 4.61 -5.71
N GLY A 80 10.23 3.57 -6.50
CA GLY A 80 10.50 3.68 -7.92
C GLY A 80 11.95 4.07 -8.20
N THR A 81 12.46 3.64 -9.36
CA THR A 81 13.87 3.80 -9.72
C THR A 81 14.25 5.23 -10.13
N VAL A 82 13.27 6.09 -10.39
CA VAL A 82 13.47 7.48 -10.82
C VAL A 82 12.54 8.39 -10.04
N LYS A 83 13.10 9.46 -9.47
CA LYS A 83 12.36 10.58 -8.89
C LYS A 83 11.59 11.30 -10.00
N ARG A 84 10.38 10.83 -10.33
CA ARG A 84 9.41 11.54 -11.19
C ARG A 84 8.73 12.61 -10.35
N ASP A 85 7.53 12.33 -9.86
CA ASP A 85 6.75 13.21 -8.99
C ASP A 85 6.93 12.87 -7.50
N GLY A 86 7.95 12.06 -7.17
CA GLY A 86 8.28 11.67 -5.81
C GLY A 86 8.69 12.87 -4.96
N GLN A 87 7.99 13.05 -3.84
CA GLN A 87 8.28 14.08 -2.84
C GLN A 87 8.55 13.41 -1.50
N VAL A 88 9.32 14.09 -0.67
CA VAL A 88 9.52 13.74 0.74
C VAL A 88 9.08 14.95 1.54
N HIS A 89 8.24 14.73 2.55
CA HIS A 89 7.79 15.75 3.48
C HIS A 89 8.17 15.40 4.91
N PHE A 90 8.53 16.41 5.69
CA PHE A 90 8.71 16.33 7.14
C PHE A 90 7.58 17.13 7.77
N GLY A 91 6.54 16.45 8.26
CA GLY A 91 5.25 17.07 8.53
C GLY A 91 4.75 17.81 7.27
N ASP A 92 4.46 19.11 7.39
CA ASP A 92 3.93 19.92 6.29
C ASP A 92 5.01 20.54 5.36
N ARG A 93 6.27 20.09 5.45
CA ARG A 93 7.41 20.73 4.77
C ARG A 93 8.09 19.81 3.78
N SER A 94 8.13 20.23 2.52
CA SER A 94 8.87 19.54 1.47
C SER A 94 10.38 19.59 1.72
N ALA A 95 11.03 18.44 1.58
CA ALA A 95 12.46 18.26 1.72
C ALA A 95 13.17 18.21 0.35
N PRO A 96 14.30 18.91 0.20
CA PRO A 96 15.16 18.76 -0.97
C PRO A 96 15.73 17.33 -1.04
N ILE A 97 15.45 16.62 -2.13
CA ILE A 97 15.98 15.28 -2.38
C ILE A 97 17.33 15.38 -3.09
N ILE A 98 18.34 14.68 -2.56
CA ILE A 98 19.71 14.60 -3.06
C ILE A 98 19.86 13.39 -3.99
N SER A 99 19.36 12.23 -3.58
CA SER A 99 19.38 11.01 -4.39
C SER A 99 18.13 10.16 -4.16
N TRP A 100 17.77 9.37 -5.17
CA TRP A 100 16.56 8.55 -5.19
C TRP A 100 16.86 7.22 -5.86
N SER A 101 16.47 6.15 -5.21
CA SER A 101 16.38 4.80 -5.77
C SER A 101 15.09 4.15 -5.28
N ASP A 102 14.80 2.96 -5.80
CA ASP A 102 13.60 2.21 -5.41
C ASP A 102 13.55 1.86 -3.92
N THR A 103 14.71 1.74 -3.28
CA THR A 103 14.86 1.28 -1.89
C THR A 103 15.44 2.32 -0.96
N ARG A 104 15.97 3.44 -1.49
CA ARG A 104 16.64 4.46 -0.67
C ARG A 104 16.48 5.86 -1.24
N ILE A 105 16.09 6.79 -0.39
CA ILE A 105 16.04 8.22 -0.71
C ILE A 105 16.96 8.96 0.25
N VAL A 106 17.82 9.83 -0.27
CA VAL A 106 18.61 10.75 0.56
C VAL A 106 18.04 12.14 0.39
N ALA A 107 17.66 12.78 1.49
CA ALA A 107 17.05 14.11 1.49
C ALA A 107 17.66 15.00 2.57
N THR A 108 17.55 16.32 2.39
CA THR A 108 18.02 17.31 3.35
C THR A 108 16.87 17.73 4.26
N VAL A 109 17.10 17.80 5.56
CA VAL A 109 16.09 18.28 6.52
C VAL A 109 15.82 19.78 6.29
N PRO A 110 14.57 20.20 6.06
CA PRO A 110 14.26 21.62 5.84
C PRO A 110 14.54 22.49 7.08
N SER A 111 14.89 23.76 6.85
CA SER A 111 15.27 24.75 7.89
C SER A 111 14.18 25.04 8.92
N ALA A 112 12.92 24.82 8.57
CA ALA A 112 11.76 25.05 9.42
C ALA A 112 11.11 23.74 9.92
N ALA A 113 11.84 22.62 9.89
CA ALA A 113 11.38 21.40 10.54
C ALA A 113 11.30 21.65 12.05
N SER A 114 10.10 21.58 12.62
CA SER A 114 9.90 21.72 14.05
C SER A 114 10.64 20.58 14.79
N PRO A 115 11.24 20.85 15.97
CA PRO A 115 11.84 19.79 16.77
C PRO A 115 10.79 18.72 17.08
N GLY A 116 11.15 17.45 16.92
CA GLY A 116 10.26 16.33 17.25
C GLY A 116 9.26 15.93 16.16
N ILE A 117 9.45 16.36 14.89
CA ILE A 117 8.72 15.76 13.78
C ILE A 117 9.03 14.26 13.71
N THR A 118 7.99 13.44 13.85
CA THR A 118 8.03 11.98 13.70
C THR A 118 7.37 11.51 12.41
N ASP A 119 6.69 12.41 11.70
CA ASP A 119 5.93 12.10 10.50
C ASP A 119 6.72 12.45 9.24
N ILE A 120 6.98 11.44 8.42
CA ILE A 120 7.68 11.55 7.14
C ILE A 120 6.85 10.80 6.10
N THR A 121 6.42 11.51 5.05
CA THR A 121 5.57 10.99 3.98
C THR A 121 6.15 11.29 2.60
#